data_AF-A0A8J3ZU29-F1
#
_entry.id   AF-A0A8J3ZU29-F1
#
_cell.length_a   1.000
_cell.length_b   1.000
_cell.length_c   1.000
_cell.angle_alpha   90.00
_cell.angle_beta   90.00
_cell.angle_gamma   90.00
#
_symmetry.space_group_name_H-M   'P 1'
#
loop_
_entity.id
_entity.type
_entity.pdbx_description
1 polymer ?
#
loop_
_entity_poly.entity_id
_entity_poly.type
_entity_poly.pdbx_seq_one_letter_code
_entity_poly.pdbx_strand_id
1 'polypeptide(L)'
;MAATNAHWAAAILYNGLGRYDEAVTAAHQATSDTVEPFVSMWALPELVEAAVRTGDVELAGDALERLVDTTQPSGTDWALGTEARCRARPPRTGGRRRASAQTRRRRR
;
A
#
# COMPACT_ATOMS: atom_id res chain seq x y z
N MET A 1 6.59 -0.64 -17.62
CA MET A 1 5.85 0.63 -17.84
C MET A 1 4.33 0.51 -17.68
N ALA A 2 3.56 -0.09 -18.60
CA ALA A 2 2.08 0.00 -18.54
C ALA A 2 1.43 -0.78 -17.36
N ALA A 3 1.95 -1.96 -17.03
CA ALA A 3 1.35 -2.81 -16.00
C ALA A 3 1.41 -2.17 -14.61
N THR A 4 2.57 -1.70 -14.15
CA THR A 4 2.72 -1.09 -12.81
C THR A 4 1.84 0.15 -12.64
N ASN A 5 1.72 0.99 -13.67
CA ASN A 5 0.81 2.14 -13.67
C ASN A 5 -0.67 1.72 -13.60
N ALA A 6 -1.06 0.65 -14.31
CA ALA A 6 -2.42 0.12 -14.23
C ALA A 6 -2.74 -0.43 -12.84
N HIS A 7 -1.78 -1.09 -12.17
CA HIS A 7 -1.95 -1.57 -10.81
C HIS A 7 -2.07 -0.40 -9.81
N TRP A 8 -1.28 0.65 -9.97
CA TRP A 8 -1.41 1.86 -9.15
C TRP A 8 -2.76 2.55 -9.34
N ALA A 9 -3.19 2.76 -10.58
CA ALA A 9 -4.51 3.33 -10.89
C ALA A 9 -5.65 2.46 -10.32
N ALA A 10 -5.53 1.13 -10.41
CA ALA A 10 -6.48 0.20 -9.81
C ALA A 10 -6.51 0.32 -8.28
N ALA A 11 -5.36 0.48 -7.62
CA ALA A 11 -5.29 0.69 -6.18
C ALA A 11 -6.05 1.95 -5.74
N ILE A 12 -5.84 3.09 -6.42
CA ILE A 12 -6.57 4.34 -6.18
C ILE A 12 -8.08 4.11 -6.33
N LEU A 13 -8.49 3.47 -7.44
CA LEU A 13 -9.91 3.21 -7.71
C LEU A 13 -10.53 2.34 -6.62
N TYR A 14 -9.88 1.25 -6.22
CA TYR A 14 -10.41 0.34 -5.22
C TYR A 14 -10.46 0.95 -3.82
N ASN A 15 -9.48 1.78 -3.44
CA ASN A 15 -9.56 2.57 -2.22
C ASN A 15 -10.76 3.54 -2.24
N GLY A 16 -10.95 4.25 -3.35
CA GLY A 16 -12.08 5.18 -3.53
C GLY A 16 -13.45 4.49 -3.49
N LEU A 17 -13.54 3.24 -3.97
CA LEU A 17 -14.76 2.42 -3.94
C LEU A 17 -14.97 1.66 -2.62
N GLY A 18 -14.03 1.73 -1.67
CA GLY A 18 -14.08 0.97 -0.42
C GLY A 18 -13.79 -0.54 -0.57
N ARG A 19 -13.25 -0.97 -1.71
CA ARG A 19 -12.86 -2.36 -2.01
C ARG A 19 -11.44 -2.62 -1.53
N TYR A 20 -11.21 -2.51 -0.21
CA TYR A 20 -9.86 -2.40 0.34
C TYR A 20 -8.98 -3.65 0.15
N ASP A 21 -9.53 -4.86 0.19
CA ASP A 21 -8.74 -6.08 -0.06
C ASP A 21 -8.18 -6.13 -1.50
N GLU A 22 -8.96 -5.63 -2.46
CA GLU A 22 -8.53 -5.53 -3.86
C GLU A 22 -7.53 -4.38 -4.05
N ALA A 23 -7.71 -3.28 -3.31
CA ALA A 23 -6.74 -2.19 -3.24
C ALA A 23 -5.39 -2.68 -2.69
N VAL A 24 -5.38 -3.49 -1.63
CA VAL A 24 -4.15 -4.11 -1.10
C VAL A 24 -3.45 -4.92 -2.18
N THR A 25 -4.19 -5.78 -2.88
CA THR A 25 -3.60 -6.65 -3.91
C THR A 25 -2.97 -5.83 -5.04
N ALA A 26 -3.70 -4.84 -5.56
CA ALA A 26 -3.23 -3.98 -6.64
C ALA A 26 -2.03 -3.11 -6.22
N ALA A 27 -2.09 -2.50 -5.03
CA ALA A 27 -1.00 -1.68 -4.51
C ALA A 27 0.26 -2.51 -4.20
N HIS A 28 0.09 -3.74 -3.70
CA HIS A 28 1.22 -4.64 -3.48
C HIS A 28 1.88 -5.03 -4.81
N GLN A 29 1.11 -5.28 -5.87
CA GLN A 29 1.67 -5.54 -7.20
C GLN A 29 2.42 -4.32 -7.75
N ALA A 30 1.85 -3.12 -7.59
CA ALA A 30 2.49 -1.87 -8.03
C ALA A 30 3.79 -1.54 -7.27
N THR A 31 3.91 -1.95 -6.00
CA THR A 31 5.08 -1.71 -5.14
C THR A 31 6.12 -2.83 -5.14
N SER A 32 5.82 -3.97 -5.79
CA SER A 32 6.73 -5.13 -5.87
C SER A 32 7.64 -5.07 -7.10
N ASP A 33 7.24 -4.34 -8.14
CA ASP A 33 8.03 -4.16 -9.36
C ASP A 33 9.07 -3.04 -9.17
N THR A 34 10.31 -3.43 -8.85
CA THR A 34 11.45 -2.50 -8.65
C THR A 34 11.95 -1.82 -9.93
N VAL A 35 11.39 -2.17 -11.09
CA VAL A 35 11.76 -1.58 -12.39
C VAL A 35 11.29 -0.13 -12.52
N GLU A 36 10.28 0.29 -11.75
CA GLU A 36 9.69 1.64 -11.80
C GLU A 36 9.68 2.28 -10.40
N PRO A 37 10.81 2.89 -9.97
CA PRO A 37 10.96 3.41 -8.60
C PRO A 37 9.91 4.46 -8.24
N PHE A 38 9.54 5.32 -9.19
CA PHE A 38 8.59 6.42 -8.96
C PHE A 38 7.15 5.91 -8.79
N VAL A 39 6.70 4.98 -9.63
CA VAL A 39 5.34 4.42 -9.52
C VAL A 39 5.21 3.59 -8.25
N SER A 40 6.26 2.83 -7.89
CA SER A 40 6.33 2.14 -6.59
C SER A 40 6.19 3.12 -5.43
N MET A 41 6.89 4.27 -5.46
CA MET A 41 6.78 5.30 -4.44
C MET A 41 5.36 5.88 -4.33
N TRP A 42 4.70 6.13 -5.46
CA TRP A 42 3.33 6.67 -5.48
C TRP A 42 2.25 5.67 -5.08
N ALA A 43 2.53 4.37 -5.17
CA ALA A 43 1.61 3.32 -4.75
C ALA A 43 1.68 2.98 -3.25
N LEU A 44 2.77 3.33 -2.57
CA LEU A 44 2.93 3.09 -1.12
C LEU A 44 1.84 3.77 -0.26
N PRO A 45 1.43 5.04 -0.49
CA PRO A 45 0.32 5.64 0.25
C PRO A 45 -1.01 4.88 0.10
N GLU A 46 -1.27 4.33 -1.09
CA GLU A 46 -2.47 3.55 -1.37
C GLU A 46 -2.45 2.20 -0.63
N LEU A 47 -1.27 1.57 -0.55
CA LEU A 47 -1.07 0.34 0.24
C LEU A 47 -1.29 0.59 1.74
N VAL A 48 -0.74 1.70 2.27
CA VAL A 48 -0.96 2.10 3.67
C VAL A 48 -2.44 2.32 3.96
N GLU A 49 -3.15 3.07 3.11
CA GLU A 49 -4.59 3.29 3.28
C GLU A 49 -5.38 1.97 3.28
N ALA A 50 -5.15 1.13 2.28
CA ALA A 50 -5.88 -0.13 2.15
C ALA A 50 -5.62 -1.06 3.34
N ALA A 51 -4.36 -1.19 3.79
CA ALA A 51 -3.98 -2.02 4.93
C ALA A 51 -4.58 -1.51 6.25
N VAL A 52 -4.59 -0.20 6.49
CA VAL A 52 -5.25 0.42 7.66
C VAL A 52 -6.75 0.12 7.67
N ARG A 53 -7.40 0.16 6.51
CA ARG A 53 -8.85 -0.06 6.37
C ARG A 53 -9.25 -1.53 6.50
N THR A 54 -8.39 -2.46 6.09
CA THR A 54 -8.58 -3.91 6.29
C THR A 54 -8.15 -4.39 7.68
N GLY A 55 -7.44 -3.55 8.44
CA GLY A 55 -6.92 -3.89 9.77
C GLY A 55 -5.66 -4.77 9.73
N ASP A 56 -4.96 -4.80 8.60
CA ASP A 56 -3.66 -5.48 8.48
C ASP A 56 -2.54 -4.57 9.01
N VAL A 57 -2.34 -4.63 10.33
CA VAL A 57 -1.42 -3.74 11.08
C VAL A 57 0.02 -3.86 10.60
N GLU A 58 0.49 -5.10 10.40
CA GLU A 58 1.87 -5.37 9.98
C GLU A 58 2.11 -4.80 8.58
N LEU A 59 1.21 -5.11 7.63
CA LEU A 59 1.33 -4.60 6.27
C LEU A 59 1.27 -3.07 6.19
N ALA A 60 0.43 -2.44 7.01
CA ALA A 60 0.37 -0.99 7.10
C ALA A 60 1.68 -0.40 7.64
N GLY A 61 2.29 -1.05 8.63
CA GLY A 61 3.59 -0.67 9.20
C GLY A 61 4.72 -0.78 8.19
N ASP A 62 4.85 -1.94 7.54
CA ASP A 62 5.90 -2.20 6.54
C ASP A 62 5.81 -1.23 5.37
N ALA A 63 4.60 -0.97 4.86
CA ALA A 63 4.39 -0.04 3.77
C ALA A 63 4.72 1.41 4.18
N LEU A 64 4.42 1.78 5.43
CA LEU A 64 4.75 3.10 5.96
C LEU A 64 6.27 3.29 6.15
N GLU A 65 6.98 2.27 6.65
CA GLU A 65 8.44 2.32 6.78
C GLU A 65 9.11 2.52 5.42
N ARG A 66 8.69 1.73 4.42
CA ARG A 66 9.15 1.90 3.03
C ARG A 66 8.84 3.28 2.46
N LEU A 67 7.69 3.87 2.80
CA LEU A 67 7.36 5.22 2.38
C LEU A 67 8.33 6.23 3.01
N VAL A 68 8.54 6.14 4.32
CA VAL A 68 9.47 7.00 5.08
C VAL A 68 10.88 6.97 4.50
N ASP A 69 11.38 5.78 4.16
CA ASP A 69 12.71 5.61 3.55
C ASP A 69 12.87 6.35 2.22
N THR A 70 11.76 6.56 1.50
CA THR A 70 11.75 7.31 0.22
C THR A 70 11.47 8.80 0.40
N THR A 71 10.65 9.18 1.38
CA THR A 71 10.20 10.57 1.57
C THR A 71 11.20 11.40 2.38
N GLN A 72 11.83 10.81 3.40
CA GLN A 72 12.79 11.52 4.26
C GLN A 72 14.02 12.02 3.49
N PRO A 73 14.69 11.22 2.62
CA PRO A 73 15.84 11.72 1.86
C PRO A 73 15.46 12.75 0.80
N SER A 74 14.23 12.69 0.27
CA SER A 74 13.74 13.67 -0.70
C SER A 74 13.57 15.06 -0.07
N GLY A 75 13.08 15.12 1.17
CA GLY A 75 12.92 16.36 1.94
C GLY A 75 11.97 17.40 1.33
N THR A 76 11.24 17.05 0.27
CA THR A 76 10.30 17.97 -0.39
C THR A 76 9.00 18.08 0.42
N ASP A 77 8.35 19.24 0.37
CA ASP A 77 7.06 19.47 1.04
C ASP A 77 6.01 18.42 0.65
N TRP A 78 6.01 18.01 -0.62
CA TRP A 78 5.12 16.97 -1.13
C TRP A 78 5.41 15.60 -0.50
N ALA A 79 6.68 15.20 -0.40
CA ALA A 79 7.09 13.94 0.20
C ALA A 79 6.75 13.90 1.70
N LEU A 80 7.13 14.96 2.44
CA LEU A 80 6.90 15.06 3.87
C LEU A 80 5.40 15.15 4.20
N GLY A 81 4.61 15.87 3.39
CA GLY A 81 3.16 15.95 3.55
C GLY A 81 2.47 14.60 3.30
N THR A 82 2.92 13.84 2.31
CA THR A 82 2.40 12.50 2.01
C THR A 82 2.70 11.54 3.17
N GLU A 83 3.92 11.55 3.69
CA GLU A 83 4.32 10.76 4.85
C GLU A 83 3.49 11.10 6.10
N ALA A 84 3.35 12.40 6.41
CA ALA A 84 2.58 12.86 7.56
C ALA A 84 1.11 12.41 7.50
N ARG A 85 0.49 12.47 6.30
CA ARG A 85 -0.87 11.98 6.07
C ARG A 85 -1.00 10.48 6.38
N CYS A 86 -0.03 9.68 5.94
CA CYS A 86 -0.01 8.24 6.20
C CYS A 86 0.21 7.91 7.67
N ARG A 87 1.13 8.61 8.37
CA ARG A 87 1.37 8.46 9.81
C ARG A 87 0.14 8.78 10.67
N ALA A 88 -0.69 9.72 10.23
CA ALA A 88 -1.91 10.12 10.95
C ALA A 88 -3.04 9.06 10.92
N ARG A 89 -2.84 7.93 10.25
CA ARG A 89 -3.83 6.86 10.09
C ARG A 89 -3.42 5.61 10.85
N PRO A 90 -3.65 5.56 12.18
CA PRO A 90 -3.37 4.35 12.93
C PRO A 90 -4.29 3.22 12.43
N PRO A 91 -3.77 1.99 12.30
CA PRO A 91 -4.61 0.83 12.02
C PRO A 91 -5.67 0.71 13.11
N ARG A 92 -6.92 0.40 12.71
CA ARG A 92 -8.00 0.24 13.69
C ARG A 92 -7.69 -0.95 14.59
N THR A 93 -7.36 -0.68 15.85
CA THR A 93 -7.25 -1.67 16.92
C THR A 93 -8.64 -2.19 17.25
N GLY A 94 -9.17 -3.13 16.47
CA GLY A 94 -10.49 -3.69 16.71
C GLY A 94 -11.03 -4.52 15.56
N GLY A 95 -10.72 -5.82 15.58
CA GLY A 95 -11.34 -6.83 14.72
C GLY A 95 -10.35 -7.93 14.32
N ARG A 96 -10.37 -9.05 15.05
CA ARG A 96 -9.69 -10.31 14.68
C ARG A 96 -9.83 -10.57 13.17
N ARG A 97 -8.71 -10.54 12.44
CA ARG A 97 -8.70 -10.99 11.03
C ARG A 97 -8.92 -12.49 10.97
N ARG A 98 -9.96 -12.90 10.23
CA ARG A 98 -10.06 -14.24 9.65
C ARG A 98 -8.97 -14.32 8.59
N ALA A 99 -7.97 -15.17 8.82
CA ALA A 99 -6.96 -15.50 7.83
C ALA A 99 -7.63 -16.19 6.63
N SER A 100 -7.75 -15.49 5.50
CA SER A 100 -8.08 -16.09 4.21
C SER A 100 -6.81 -16.65 3.59
N ALA A 101 -6.82 -17.97 3.42
CA ALA A 101 -5.80 -18.78 2.80
C ALA A 101 -5.45 -18.30 1.38
N GLN A 102 -4.20 -17.86 1.18
CA GLN A 102 -3.63 -17.64 -0.15
C GLN A 102 -2.17 -18.16 -0.19
N THR A 103 -1.94 -19.44 0.11
CA THR A 103 -0.61 -20.07 -0.11
C THR A 103 -0.64 -21.56 -0.51
N ARG A 104 -1.77 -22.09 -1.00
CA ARG A 104 -1.82 -23.46 -1.56
C ARG A 104 -2.17 -23.50 -3.04
N ARG A 105 -1.41 -22.78 -3.88
CA ARG A 105 -1.40 -22.96 -5.35
C ARG A 105 0.00 -22.78 -5.99
N ARG A 106 1.07 -23.28 -5.35
CA ARG A 106 2.40 -23.44 -5.98
C ARG A 106 3.03 -24.82 -5.74
N ARG A 107 2.21 -25.87 -5.74
CA ARG A 107 2.68 -27.26 -5.89
C ARG A 107 1.61 -28.08 -6.62
N ARG A 108 1.53 -27.92 -7.95
CA ARG A 108 1.14 -28.96 -8.92
C ARG A 108 1.79 -28.62 -10.24
#